data_AF-A0A2E5AMZ9-F1
#
_entry.id   AF-A0A2E5AMZ9-F1
#
_cell.length_a   1.000
_cell.length_b   1.000
_cell.length_c   1.000
_cell.angle_alpha   90.00
_cell.angle_beta   90.00
_cell.angle_gamma   90.00
#
_symmetry.space_group_name_H-M   'P 1'
#
loop_
_entity.id
_entity.type
_entity.pdbx_description
1 polymer ?
#
loop_
_entity_poly.entity_id
_entity_poly.type
_entity_poly.pdbx_seq_one_letter_code
_entity_poly.pdbx_strand_id
1 'polypeptide(L)'
;MKKILLLLIISSSLAKAQSNAIPNGGFELWNEIPLTETLDNWQTSSSQGMGICQKSEDAQDLNYSVYLKTKEPTEEGDLSFGYISFGDIGNGSGAPYSDPIDSLIFYAKYQMQPGDSAIAVVIQLDASGAETYSILTIGGENTTSFERFA
;
A
#
# COMPACT_ATOMS: atom_id res chain seq x y z
N MET A 1 5.12 -69.75 -5.58
CA MET A 1 4.54 -68.68 -6.44
C MET A 1 3.62 -67.73 -5.67
N LYS A 2 2.63 -68.20 -4.88
CA LYS A 2 1.75 -67.31 -4.06
C LYS A 2 2.49 -66.36 -3.10
N LYS A 3 3.61 -66.79 -2.49
CA LYS A 3 4.42 -65.95 -1.59
C LYS A 3 5.18 -64.82 -2.30
N ILE A 4 5.59 -65.03 -3.57
CA ILE A 4 6.27 -64.02 -4.39
C ILE A 4 5.27 -62.97 -4.87
N LEU A 5 4.06 -63.41 -5.24
CA LEU A 5 2.98 -62.50 -5.62
C LEU A 5 2.57 -61.58 -4.45
N LEU A 6 2.56 -62.09 -3.22
CA LEU A 6 2.26 -61.29 -2.03
C LEU A 6 3.32 -60.21 -1.76
N LEU A 7 4.61 -60.53 -1.96
CA LEU A 7 5.70 -59.54 -1.80
C LEU A 7 5.62 -58.41 -2.85
N LEU A 8 5.22 -58.72 -4.08
CA LEU A 8 5.03 -57.73 -5.16
C LEU A 8 3.85 -56.78 -4.91
N ILE A 9 2.80 -57.25 -4.22
CA ILE A 9 1.64 -56.43 -3.84
C ILE A 9 1.99 -55.50 -2.67
N ILE A 10 2.83 -55.96 -1.74
CA ILE A 10 3.30 -55.14 -0.60
C ILE A 10 4.29 -54.07 -1.08
N SER A 11 5.22 -54.39 -1.98
CA SER A 11 6.19 -53.40 -2.47
C SER A 11 5.55 -52.25 -3.26
N SER A 12 4.49 -52.52 -4.02
CA SER A 12 3.77 -51.49 -4.80
C SER A 12 2.90 -50.57 -3.94
N SER A 13 2.49 -50.99 -2.74
CA SER A 13 1.73 -50.16 -1.80
C SER A 13 2.61 -49.23 -0.96
N LEU A 14 3.86 -49.58 -0.67
CA LEU A 14 4.81 -48.69 0.02
C LEU A 14 5.29 -47.51 -0.84
N ALA A 15 5.37 -47.67 -2.16
CA ALA A 15 5.81 -46.60 -3.06
C ALA A 15 4.87 -45.38 -3.09
N LYS A 16 3.57 -45.58 -2.80
CA LYS A 16 2.58 -44.50 -2.75
C LYS A 16 2.51 -43.77 -1.40
N ALA A 17 3.16 -44.29 -0.36
CA ALA A 17 3.13 -43.69 0.97
C ALA A 17 4.10 -42.50 1.14
N GLN A 18 5.04 -42.31 0.20
CA GLN A 18 6.05 -41.23 0.28
C GLN A 18 5.59 -39.91 -0.36
N SER A 19 4.53 -39.89 -1.18
CA SER A 19 4.09 -38.66 -1.87
C SER A 19 3.58 -37.57 -0.93
N ASN A 20 3.19 -37.93 0.30
CA ASN A 20 2.64 -37.01 1.29
C ASN A 20 3.62 -36.67 2.42
N ALA A 21 4.86 -37.18 2.36
CA ALA A 21 5.87 -36.95 3.41
C ALA A 21 6.62 -35.62 3.23
N ILE A 22 6.63 -35.07 2.01
CA ILE A 22 7.31 -33.80 1.69
C ILE A 22 6.22 -32.78 1.31
N PRO A 23 5.96 -31.75 2.15
CA PRO A 23 5.13 -30.63 1.75
C PRO A 23 5.61 -30.06 0.41
N ASN A 24 4.71 -29.91 -0.57
CA ASN A 24 5.04 -29.50 -1.93
C ASN A 24 6.13 -30.35 -2.64
N GLY A 25 6.21 -31.66 -2.37
CA GLY A 25 7.22 -32.53 -3.00
C GLY A 25 7.13 -32.62 -4.54
N GLY A 26 6.00 -32.21 -5.12
CA GLY A 26 5.80 -32.14 -6.57
C GLY A 26 6.11 -30.79 -7.21
N PHE A 27 6.46 -29.76 -6.42
CA PHE A 27 6.69 -28.38 -6.88
C PHE A 27 5.47 -27.68 -7.51
N GLU A 28 4.27 -28.20 -7.28
CA GLU A 28 3.02 -27.64 -7.85
C GLU A 28 2.21 -26.80 -6.85
N LEU A 29 2.73 -26.57 -5.65
CA LEU A 29 2.15 -25.61 -4.71
C LEU A 29 2.55 -24.20 -5.11
N TRP A 30 1.82 -23.65 -6.07
CA TRP A 30 1.91 -22.26 -6.48
C TRP A 30 1.05 -21.39 -5.56
N ASN A 31 1.65 -20.33 -5.03
CA ASN A 31 0.94 -19.31 -4.26
C ASN A 31 1.08 -17.97 -4.97
N GLU A 32 -0.04 -17.28 -5.17
CA GLU A 32 -0.02 -15.88 -5.61
C GLU A 32 0.29 -15.01 -4.39
N ILE A 33 1.43 -14.32 -4.44
CA ILE A 33 1.83 -13.34 -3.44
C ILE A 33 1.77 -11.97 -4.10
N PRO A 34 0.79 -11.10 -3.74
CA PRO A 34 0.79 -9.73 -4.25
C PRO A 34 2.05 -9.02 -3.77
N LEU A 35 2.90 -8.61 -4.70
CA LEU A 35 4.15 -7.89 -4.40
C LEU A 35 3.88 -6.42 -4.09
N THR A 36 2.87 -5.85 -4.75
CA THR A 36 2.43 -4.48 -4.57
C THR A 36 0.92 -4.41 -4.66
N GLU A 37 0.33 -3.53 -3.85
CA GLU A 37 -1.06 -3.12 -3.98
C GLU A 37 -1.07 -1.66 -4.39
N THR A 38 -1.83 -1.36 -5.44
CA THR A 38 -1.97 0.00 -5.97
C THR A 38 -3.41 0.45 -5.83
N LEU A 39 -3.59 1.71 -5.47
CA LEU A 39 -4.89 2.36 -5.47
C LEU A 39 -5.28 2.70 -6.91
N ASP A 40 -6.52 2.40 -7.30
CA ASP A 40 -7.01 2.71 -8.65
C ASP A 40 -7.04 4.22 -8.89
N ASN A 41 -6.38 4.69 -9.95
CA ASN A 41 -6.30 6.11 -10.34
C ASN A 41 -5.57 7.03 -9.33
N TRP A 42 -4.87 6.47 -8.34
CA TRP A 42 -4.03 7.23 -7.42
C TRP A 42 -2.57 6.92 -7.67
N GLN A 43 -1.75 7.97 -7.65
CA GLN A 43 -0.30 7.82 -7.55
C GLN A 43 0.09 7.79 -6.08
N THR A 44 1.03 6.93 -5.75
CA THR A 44 1.52 6.79 -4.37
C THR A 44 3.03 6.58 -4.38
N SER A 45 3.70 6.93 -3.29
CA SER A 45 5.11 6.59 -3.10
C SER A 45 5.37 5.11 -2.81
N SER A 46 4.34 4.24 -2.84
CA SER A 46 4.54 2.79 -2.69
C SER A 46 5.35 2.19 -3.83
N SER A 47 5.20 2.72 -5.05
CA SER A 47 5.93 2.32 -6.26
C SER A 47 7.45 2.51 -6.14
N GLN A 48 7.88 3.37 -5.22
CA GLN A 48 9.30 3.60 -4.93
C GLN A 48 9.92 2.48 -4.09
N GLY A 49 9.12 1.52 -3.59
CA GLY A 49 9.62 0.31 -2.91
C GLY A 49 10.18 0.54 -1.50
N MET A 50 9.97 1.73 -0.92
CA MET A 50 10.60 2.14 0.35
C MET A 50 9.76 1.80 1.59
N GLY A 51 8.53 1.34 1.40
CA GLY A 51 7.57 1.06 2.48
C GLY A 51 7.12 2.32 3.23
N ILE A 52 7.16 3.49 2.58
CA ILE A 52 6.76 4.80 3.13
C ILE A 52 5.28 5.15 2.90
N CYS A 53 4.62 4.41 2.01
CA CYS A 53 3.18 4.40 1.82
C CYS A 53 2.71 2.94 1.89
N GLN A 54 1.83 2.62 2.84
CA GLN A 54 1.41 1.25 3.15
C GLN A 54 -0.11 1.17 3.38
N LYS A 55 -0.71 0.02 3.11
CA LYS A 55 -2.08 -0.29 3.53
C LYS A 55 -2.11 -0.52 5.05
N SER A 56 -3.13 0.00 5.72
CA SER A 56 -3.40 -0.21 7.14
C SER A 56 -4.83 -0.73 7.35
N GLU A 57 -5.03 -1.62 8.32
CA GLU A 57 -6.35 -2.09 8.76
C GLU A 57 -7.00 -1.15 9.78
N ASP A 58 -6.23 -0.21 10.36
CA ASP A 58 -6.78 0.86 11.20
C ASP A 58 -7.40 1.94 10.31
N ALA A 59 -8.72 1.91 10.16
CA ALA A 59 -9.45 2.71 9.18
C ALA A 59 -10.65 3.43 9.80
N GLN A 60 -10.92 4.64 9.31
CA GLN A 60 -12.12 5.40 9.67
C GLN A 60 -13.37 4.88 8.97
N ASP A 61 -13.22 4.43 7.73
CA ASP A 61 -14.30 3.93 6.89
C ASP A 61 -13.85 2.66 6.16
N LEU A 62 -14.82 1.78 5.87
CA LEU A 62 -14.59 0.46 5.27
C LEU A 62 -13.55 -0.37 6.04
N ASN A 63 -12.62 -1.01 5.33
CA ASN A 63 -11.70 -2.01 5.88
C ASN A 63 -10.25 -1.53 5.98
N TYR A 64 -9.87 -0.48 5.23
CA TYR A 64 -8.46 -0.09 5.08
C TYR A 64 -8.28 1.42 5.00
N SER A 65 -7.12 1.89 5.46
CA SER A 65 -6.63 3.25 5.29
C SER A 65 -5.22 3.27 4.67
N VAL A 66 -4.76 4.45 4.29
CA VAL A 66 -3.38 4.68 3.85
C VAL A 66 -2.54 5.13 5.04
N TYR A 67 -1.47 4.41 5.30
CA TYR A 67 -0.44 4.79 6.27
C TYR A 67 0.74 5.43 5.55
N LEU A 68 0.99 6.70 5.85
CA LEU A 68 2.10 7.49 5.33
C LEU A 68 3.12 7.73 6.42
N LYS A 69 4.40 7.55 6.10
CA LYS A 69 5.50 7.89 7.02
C LYS A 69 6.66 8.52 6.29
N THR A 70 7.38 9.38 6.98
CA THR A 70 8.71 9.82 6.57
C THR A 70 9.72 8.75 6.97
N LYS A 71 10.66 8.44 6.09
CA LYS A 71 11.73 7.47 6.35
C LYS A 71 13.02 7.92 5.69
N GLU A 72 14.13 7.68 6.37
CA GLU A 72 15.46 7.75 5.77
C GLU A 72 15.69 6.50 4.88
N PRO A 73 15.95 6.65 3.57
CA PRO A 73 16.17 5.52 2.67
C PRO A 73 17.39 4.68 3.03
N THR A 74 18.42 5.31 3.61
CA THR A 74 19.76 4.78 3.87
C THR A 74 20.38 5.49 5.07
N GLU A 75 21.42 4.92 5.69
CA GLU A 75 22.12 5.52 6.85
C GLU A 75 22.84 6.87 6.56
N GLU A 76 22.95 7.28 5.29
CA GLU A 76 23.56 8.54 4.85
C GLU A 76 22.63 9.37 3.93
N GLY A 77 21.32 9.09 3.92
CA GLY A 77 20.40 9.56 2.87
C GLY A 77 19.51 10.74 3.25
N ASP A 78 19.06 11.49 2.25
CA ASP A 78 18.00 12.50 2.41
C ASP A 78 16.66 11.84 2.77
N LEU A 79 15.88 12.48 3.65
CA LEU A 79 14.56 11.99 4.07
C LEU A 79 13.60 11.88 2.89
N SER A 80 12.89 10.75 2.81
CA SER A 80 11.79 10.54 1.86
C SER A 80 10.46 10.52 2.59
N PHE A 81 9.43 11.11 1.97
CA PHE A 81 8.10 11.23 2.57
C PHE A 81 7.06 10.35 1.86
N GLY A 82 6.14 9.79 2.64
CA GLY A 82 4.96 9.10 2.14
C GLY A 82 3.99 10.09 1.48
N TYR A 83 3.45 9.77 0.30
CA TYR A 83 2.38 10.56 -0.31
C TYR A 83 1.39 9.68 -1.07
N ILE A 84 0.18 10.22 -1.24
CA ILE A 84 -0.81 9.82 -2.24
C ILE A 84 -1.29 11.05 -2.98
N SER A 85 -1.58 10.93 -4.27
CA SER A 85 -2.13 12.00 -5.09
C SER A 85 -3.08 11.45 -6.14
N PHE A 86 -4.12 12.24 -6.43
CA PHE A 86 -4.99 11.97 -7.56
C PHE A 86 -4.41 12.69 -8.78
N GLY A 87 -3.74 11.92 -9.64
CA GLY A 87 -2.90 12.45 -10.72
C GLY A 87 -1.40 12.44 -10.41
N ASP A 88 -0.60 12.89 -11.39
CA ASP A 88 0.86 12.91 -11.32
C ASP A 88 1.40 14.26 -10.84
N ILE A 89 2.02 14.23 -9.66
CA ILE A 89 2.69 15.37 -9.02
C ILE A 89 3.84 15.92 -9.87
N GLY A 90 4.57 15.08 -10.60
CA GLY A 90 5.77 15.48 -11.35
C GLY A 90 5.49 16.19 -12.66
N ASN A 91 4.31 15.93 -13.25
CA ASN A 91 3.89 16.49 -14.53
C ASN A 91 2.71 17.46 -14.41
N GLY A 92 2.27 17.78 -13.18
CA GLY A 92 1.11 18.66 -12.95
C GLY A 92 -0.19 18.09 -13.53
N SER A 93 -0.29 16.77 -13.67
CA SER A 93 -1.49 16.15 -14.25
C SER A 93 -2.46 15.81 -13.13
N GLY A 94 -3.66 16.38 -13.20
CA GLY A 94 -4.81 16.01 -12.36
C GLY A 94 -5.92 15.42 -13.22
N ALA A 95 -7.11 15.29 -12.66
CA ALA A 95 -8.30 15.01 -13.47
C ALA A 95 -8.96 16.33 -13.93
N PRO A 96 -9.50 16.38 -15.16
CA PRO A 96 -10.35 17.47 -15.59
C PRO A 96 -11.53 17.65 -14.63
N TYR A 97 -11.76 18.89 -14.20
CA TYR A 97 -12.84 19.25 -13.29
C TYR A 97 -13.46 20.57 -13.75
N SER A 98 -14.79 20.63 -13.81
CA SER A 98 -15.53 21.81 -14.29
C SER A 98 -16.26 22.55 -13.19
N ASP A 99 -16.50 21.89 -12.06
CA ASP A 99 -17.30 22.44 -10.98
C ASP A 99 -16.42 23.30 -10.06
N PRO A 100 -16.98 24.23 -9.29
CA PRO A 100 -16.22 24.90 -8.25
C PRO A 100 -15.83 23.90 -7.15
N ILE A 101 -14.56 23.89 -6.77
CA ILE A 101 -14.09 23.14 -5.59
C ILE A 101 -14.43 23.95 -4.34
N ASP A 102 -15.23 23.38 -3.46
CA ASP A 102 -15.61 23.99 -2.18
C ASP A 102 -14.68 23.51 -1.04
N SER A 103 -14.59 22.20 -0.81
CA SER A 103 -13.83 21.62 0.30
C SER A 103 -13.18 20.29 -0.06
N LEU A 104 -12.01 20.01 0.53
CA LEU A 104 -11.42 18.68 0.61
C LEU A 104 -11.69 18.12 2.01
N ILE A 105 -12.54 17.10 2.10
CA ILE A 105 -12.89 16.47 3.38
C ILE A 105 -12.15 15.14 3.50
N PHE A 106 -11.42 14.95 4.59
CA PHE A 106 -10.75 13.69 4.89
C PHE A 106 -10.63 13.47 6.39
N TYR A 107 -10.19 12.27 6.76
CA TYR A 107 -9.99 11.88 8.15
C TYR A 107 -8.58 11.35 8.35
N ALA A 108 -7.90 11.76 9.41
CA ALA A 108 -6.55 11.29 9.70
C ALA A 108 -6.29 11.07 11.19
N LYS A 109 -5.50 10.04 11.48
CA LYS A 109 -4.66 9.95 12.67
C LYS A 109 -3.25 10.39 12.25
N TYR A 110 -2.53 11.07 13.14
CA TYR A 110 -1.23 11.62 12.81
C TYR A 110 -0.34 11.74 14.04
N GLN A 111 0.98 11.65 13.82
CA GLN A 111 1.99 11.84 14.87
C GLN A 111 3.24 12.46 14.23
N MET A 112 3.31 13.78 14.25
CA MET A 112 4.43 14.52 13.69
C MET A 112 5.54 14.70 14.73
N GLN A 113 6.79 14.58 14.30
CA GLN A 113 7.92 14.93 15.16
C GLN A 113 7.94 16.44 15.45
N PRO A 114 8.54 16.90 16.56
CA PRO A 114 8.66 18.33 16.84
C PRO A 114 9.31 19.07 15.66
N GLY A 115 8.60 20.03 15.08
CA GLY A 115 9.05 20.82 13.92
C GLY A 115 8.68 20.24 12.55
N ASP A 116 8.05 19.06 12.49
CA ASP A 116 7.56 18.44 11.26
C ASP A 116 6.06 18.72 11.03
N SER A 117 5.59 18.53 9.80
CA SER A 117 4.19 18.68 9.42
C SER A 117 3.84 17.86 8.18
N ALA A 118 2.63 17.29 8.18
CA ALA A 118 2.02 16.77 6.98
C ALA A 118 1.30 17.89 6.21
N ILE A 119 1.15 17.73 4.91
CA ILE A 119 0.49 18.68 4.03
C ILE A 119 -0.63 17.98 3.25
N ALA A 120 -1.82 18.54 3.30
CA ALA A 120 -2.87 18.27 2.31
C ALA A 120 -2.97 19.49 1.38
N VAL A 121 -2.99 19.23 0.06
CA VAL A 121 -3.01 20.29 -0.94
C VAL A 121 -4.00 19.97 -2.05
N VAL A 122 -4.76 20.99 -2.46
CA VAL A 122 -5.54 20.99 -3.70
C VAL A 122 -4.89 22.00 -4.64
N ILE A 123 -4.59 21.55 -5.84
CA ILE A 123 -4.02 22.37 -6.92
C ILE A 123 -5.07 22.48 -8.02
N GLN A 124 -5.49 23.70 -8.32
CA GLN A 124 -6.38 23.99 -9.44
C GLN A 124 -5.55 24.59 -10.58
N LEU A 125 -5.65 23.99 -11.75
CA LEU A 125 -5.03 24.48 -12.98
C LEU A 125 -6.10 25.04 -13.90
N ASP A 126 -5.96 26.30 -14.29
CA ASP A 126 -6.87 26.91 -15.27
C ASP A 126 -6.45 26.61 -16.72
N ALA A 127 -7.28 27.00 -17.69
CA ALA A 127 -7.01 26.76 -19.11
C ALA A 127 -5.75 27.48 -19.65
N SER A 128 -5.22 28.47 -18.93
CA SER A 128 -3.96 29.14 -19.24
C SER A 128 -2.74 28.46 -18.62
N GLY A 129 -2.95 27.46 -17.77
CA GLY A 129 -1.92 26.79 -16.97
C GLY A 129 -1.59 27.51 -15.67
N ALA A 130 -2.38 28.50 -15.24
CA ALA A 130 -2.17 29.15 -13.95
C ALA A 130 -2.64 28.25 -12.82
N GLU A 131 -1.85 28.19 -11.75
CA GLU A 131 -2.06 27.32 -10.60
C GLU A 131 -2.58 28.10 -9.39
N THR A 132 -3.64 27.59 -8.76
CA THR A 132 -4.13 28.06 -7.47
C THR A 132 -3.99 26.94 -6.43
N TYR A 133 -3.42 27.27 -5.29
CA TYR A 133 -3.10 26.33 -4.22
C TYR A 133 -3.99 26.57 -3.00
N SER A 134 -4.64 25.51 -2.52
CA SER A 134 -5.25 25.46 -1.20
C SER A 134 -4.48 24.47 -0.35
N ILE A 135 -3.82 24.96 0.71
CA ILE A 135 -2.88 24.19 1.53
C ILE A 135 -3.38 24.11 2.96
N LEU A 136 -3.40 22.90 3.51
CA LEU A 136 -3.63 22.62 4.91
C LEU A 136 -2.40 21.95 5.51
N THR A 137 -1.86 22.54 6.57
CA THR A 137 -0.73 22.00 7.32
C THR A 137 -1.23 21.30 8.58
N ILE A 138 -0.77 20.07 8.80
CA ILE A 138 -1.16 19.24 9.94
C ILE A 138 0.09 18.98 10.80
N GLY A 139 0.08 19.52 12.02
CA GLY A 139 1.14 19.33 13.01
C GLY A 139 0.61 18.70 14.29
N GLY A 140 1.51 18.26 15.16
CA GLY A 140 1.17 17.68 16.46
C GLY A 140 0.85 16.18 16.40
N GLU A 141 -0.01 15.72 17.31
CA GLU A 141 -0.33 14.30 17.47
C GLU A 141 -1.82 14.08 17.77
N ASN A 142 -2.43 13.14 17.05
CA ASN A 142 -3.68 12.48 17.37
C ASN A 142 -3.62 11.03 16.87
N THR A 143 -3.30 10.10 17.76
CA THR A 143 -3.08 8.68 17.45
C THR A 143 -4.24 7.78 17.86
N THR A 144 -5.21 8.30 18.61
CA THR A 144 -6.27 7.51 19.25
C THR A 144 -7.54 7.47 18.42
N SER A 145 -7.86 8.54 17.70
CA SER A 145 -9.09 8.67 16.91
C SER A 145 -8.84 9.44 15.63
N PHE A 146 -9.63 9.15 14.60
CA PHE A 146 -9.56 9.89 13.35
C PHE A 146 -10.19 11.27 13.51
N GLU A 147 -9.40 12.31 13.27
CA GLU A 147 -9.87 13.70 13.19
C GLU A 147 -10.39 14.01 11.80
N ARG A 148 -11.48 14.78 11.72
CA ARG A 148 -12.06 15.24 10.46
C ARG A 148 -11.45 16.58 10.07
N PHE A 149 -10.92 16.65 8.85
CA PHE A 149 -10.49 17.87 8.18
C PHE A 149 -11.49 18.23 7.08
N ALA A 150 -11.74 19.53 6.89
CA ALA A 150 -12.64 20.07 5.87
C ALA A 150 -12.25 21.50 5.51
#